data_AF-A0A4Z1JCQ5-F1
#
_entry.id   AF-A0A4Z1JCQ5-F1
#
_cell.length_a   1.000
_cell.length_b   1.000
_cell.length_c   1.000
_cell.angle_alpha   90.00
_cell.angle_beta   90.00
_cell.angle_gamma   90.00
#
_symmetry.space_group_name_H-M   'P 1'
#
loop_
_entity.id
_entity.type
_entity.pdbx_description
1 polymer ?
#
loop_
_entity_poly.entity_id
_entity_poly.type
_entity_poly.pdbx_seq_one_letter_code
_entity_poly.pdbx_strand_id
1 'polypeptide(L)'
;MEARDLRSKELYFVFLDGYHDNGSEPSKVLFSLYSWEYSNSVRYIVLFFFSFLNKLVRFIPEDIPGFCKRVADESDDQGLIILYFADCTTVTAEAVIGADDVKSHVRPPTLGLGNRESHACYSYKCVYRGRRTIENAIAELGEDMAANTEMHLGLDGHVITLPVDEGKL
;
A
#
# COMPACT_ATOMS: atom_id res chain seq x y z
N MET A 1 0.79 16.46 -22.95
CA MET A 1 -0.34 15.82 -23.65
C MET A 1 -1.10 15.11 -22.55
N GLU A 2 -2.25 15.62 -22.13
CA GLU A 2 -3.05 14.97 -21.08
C GLU A 2 -3.53 13.63 -21.62
N ALA A 3 -3.18 12.53 -20.95
CA ALA A 3 -3.77 11.22 -21.23
C ALA A 3 -5.29 11.38 -21.06
N ARG A 4 -6.02 11.39 -22.18
CA ARG A 4 -7.47 11.55 -22.17
C ARG A 4 -8.06 10.22 -21.73
N ASP A 5 -8.73 10.23 -20.59
CA ASP A 5 -9.54 9.11 -20.15
C ASP A 5 -10.68 8.87 -21.15
N LEU A 6 -10.61 7.73 -21.85
CA LEU A 6 -11.59 7.29 -22.83
C LEU A 6 -12.84 6.65 -22.17
N ARG A 7 -12.82 6.44 -20.84
CA ARG A 7 -13.85 5.69 -20.11
C ARG A 7 -14.62 6.59 -19.12
N SER A 8 -15.73 6.06 -18.59
CA SER A 8 -16.66 6.82 -17.72
C SER A 8 -15.95 7.42 -16.50
N LYS A 9 -16.41 8.61 -16.06
CA LYS A 9 -15.94 9.29 -14.83
C LYS A 9 -16.10 8.48 -13.55
N GLU A 10 -17.00 7.51 -13.58
CA GLU A 10 -17.35 6.65 -12.43
C GLU A 10 -16.56 5.33 -12.42
N LEU A 11 -15.77 5.06 -13.46
CA LEU A 11 -15.03 3.82 -13.57
C LEU A 11 -13.86 3.78 -12.56
N TYR A 12 -13.84 2.75 -11.73
CA TYR A 12 -12.86 2.57 -10.66
C TYR A 12 -11.77 1.55 -11.05
N PHE A 13 -12.16 0.32 -11.43
CA PHE A 13 -11.25 -0.72 -11.91
C PHE A 13 -11.90 -1.50 -13.05
N VAL A 14 -11.08 -1.95 -14.01
CA VAL A 14 -11.49 -2.91 -15.03
C VAL A 14 -10.74 -4.21 -14.83
N PHE A 15 -11.49 -5.31 -14.80
CA PHE A 15 -10.96 -6.66 -14.68
C PHE A 15 -10.99 -7.31 -16.05
N LEU A 16 -9.80 -7.67 -16.54
CA LEU A 16 -9.57 -8.20 -17.88
C LEU A 16 -9.21 -9.68 -17.82
N ASP A 17 -9.59 -10.42 -18.84
CA ASP A 17 -9.17 -11.80 -19.07
C ASP A 17 -7.69 -11.82 -19.50
N GLY A 18 -6.80 -12.27 -18.61
CA GLY A 18 -5.36 -12.31 -18.85
C GLY A 18 -4.90 -13.39 -19.83
N TYR A 19 -5.81 -14.25 -20.31
CA TYR A 19 -5.53 -15.26 -21.34
C TYR A 19 -5.94 -14.82 -22.74
N HIS A 20 -6.56 -13.65 -22.87
CA HIS A 20 -7.02 -13.14 -24.15
C HIS A 20 -5.86 -12.46 -24.89
N ASP A 21 -5.04 -13.26 -25.59
CA ASP A 21 -3.96 -12.80 -26.48
C ASP A 21 -4.27 -13.20 -27.92
N ASN A 22 -5.32 -12.59 -28.47
CA ASN A 22 -5.61 -12.64 -29.89
C ASN A 22 -5.22 -11.25 -30.41
N GLY A 23 -3.97 -11.04 -30.85
CA GLY A 23 -3.38 -9.72 -31.19
C GLY A 23 -4.09 -8.84 -32.24
N SER A 24 -5.36 -9.10 -32.55
CA SER A 24 -6.27 -8.29 -33.36
C SER A 24 -7.59 -7.96 -32.66
N GLU A 25 -7.91 -8.59 -31.53
CA GLU A 25 -9.14 -8.38 -30.76
C GLU A 25 -8.86 -7.53 -29.50
N PRO A 26 -9.80 -6.66 -29.09
CA PRO A 26 -9.66 -5.89 -27.87
C PRO A 26 -9.66 -6.80 -26.64
N SER A 27 -8.92 -6.39 -25.59
CA SER A 27 -8.90 -7.08 -24.30
C SER A 27 -10.31 -7.39 -23.80
N LYS A 28 -10.54 -8.65 -23.42
CA LYS A 28 -11.84 -9.12 -22.98
C LYS A 28 -12.10 -8.66 -21.54
N VAL A 29 -13.02 -7.72 -21.37
CA VAL A 29 -13.51 -7.29 -20.06
C VAL A 29 -14.33 -8.41 -19.44
N LEU A 30 -13.94 -8.84 -18.24
CA LEU A 30 -14.71 -9.78 -17.43
C LEU A 30 -15.79 -9.04 -16.64
N PHE A 31 -15.39 -7.98 -15.93
CA PHE A 31 -16.30 -7.08 -15.22
C PHE A 31 -15.59 -5.75 -14.89
N SER A 32 -16.39 -4.73 -14.55
CA SER A 32 -15.90 -3.40 -14.17
C SER A 32 -16.50 -3.00 -12.83
N LEU A 33 -15.69 -2.35 -11.99
CA LEU A 33 -16.15 -1.71 -10.77
C LEU A 33 -16.35 -0.22 -11.02
N TYR A 34 -17.51 0.28 -10.59
CA TYR A 34 -17.87 1.69 -10.66
C TYR A 34 -18.10 2.22 -9.24
N SER A 35 -17.75 3.47 -9.01
CA SER A 35 -18.07 4.15 -7.75
C SER A 35 -18.48 5.59 -8.01
N TRP A 36 -19.69 5.91 -7.53
CA TRP A 36 -20.37 7.19 -7.72
C TRP A 36 -19.76 8.31 -6.86
N GLU A 37 -19.13 7.95 -5.73
CA GLU A 37 -18.41 8.87 -4.85
C GLU A 37 -17.20 9.51 -5.54
N TYR A 38 -16.64 8.85 -6.56
CA TYR A 38 -15.49 9.32 -7.33
C TYR A 38 -15.82 10.25 -8.49
N SER A 39 -17.10 10.49 -8.78
CA SER A 39 -17.54 11.33 -9.90
C SER A 39 -17.06 12.79 -9.80
N ASN A 40 -16.67 13.28 -8.61
CA ASN A 40 -16.42 14.70 -8.38
C ASN A 40 -15.01 15.11 -7.96
N SER A 41 -14.13 14.29 -7.37
CA SER A 41 -12.81 14.79 -6.89
C SER A 41 -11.77 13.70 -6.53
N VAL A 42 -11.09 13.10 -7.51
CA VAL A 42 -9.94 12.16 -7.35
C VAL A 42 -10.31 10.69 -7.16
N ARG A 43 -10.06 9.86 -8.18
CA ARG A 43 -10.38 8.40 -8.22
C ARG A 43 -9.56 7.55 -7.26
N TYR A 44 -8.29 7.90 -7.05
CA TYR A 44 -7.40 7.26 -6.09
C TYR A 44 -6.19 8.18 -5.89
N ILE A 45 -5.69 8.23 -4.65
CA ILE A 45 -4.46 8.94 -4.30
C ILE A 45 -3.40 7.88 -4.03
N VAL A 46 -2.49 7.72 -4.97
CA VAL A 46 -1.30 6.88 -4.78
C VAL A 46 -0.17 7.79 -4.35
N LEU A 47 0.37 7.55 -3.17
CA LEU A 47 1.47 8.33 -2.61
C LEU A 47 2.70 7.47 -2.47
N PHE A 48 3.85 8.10 -2.70
CA PHE A 48 5.09 7.54 -2.21
C PHE A 48 5.14 7.71 -0.70
N PHE A 49 5.01 6.60 0.04
CA PHE A 49 4.84 6.60 1.49
C PHE A 49 5.89 7.44 2.23
N PHE A 50 7.16 7.35 1.82
CA PHE A 50 8.24 8.13 2.42
C PHE A 50 8.04 9.65 2.23
N SER A 51 7.64 10.11 1.04
CA SER A 51 7.37 11.53 0.78
C SER A 51 6.19 12.04 1.58
N PHE A 52 5.18 11.19 1.79
CA PHE A 52 4.03 11.53 2.61
C PHE A 52 4.40 11.64 4.09
N LEU A 53 5.11 10.64 4.63
CA LEU A 53 5.52 10.63 6.04
C LEU A 53 6.46 11.80 6.39
N ASN A 54 7.39 12.15 5.49
CA ASN A 54 8.25 13.32 5.64
C ASN A 54 7.50 14.66 5.67
N LYS A 55 6.30 14.72 5.08
CA LYS A 55 5.44 15.91 5.20
C LYS A 55 4.67 15.87 6.51
N LEU A 56 4.15 14.72 6.91
CA LEU A 56 3.40 14.56 8.16
C LEU A 56 4.24 14.88 9.40
N VAL A 57 5.49 14.40 9.45
CA VAL A 57 6.36 14.59 10.62
C VAL A 57 6.63 16.08 10.94
N ARG A 58 6.56 16.96 9.93
CA ARG A 58 6.77 18.41 10.08
C ARG A 58 5.66 19.10 10.89
N PHE A 59 4.52 18.45 11.06
CA PHE A 59 3.40 18.97 11.85
C PHE A 59 3.47 18.53 13.32
N ILE A 60 4.44 17.68 13.68
CA ILE A 60 4.63 17.21 15.05
C ILE A 60 5.64 18.14 15.75
N PRO A 61 5.33 18.67 16.94
CA PRO A 61 6.29 19.42 17.76
C PRO A 61 7.62 18.68 17.94
N GLU A 62 8.74 19.40 17.88
CA GLU A 62 10.09 18.80 17.83
C GLU A 62 10.46 18.01 19.09
N ASP A 63 9.82 18.29 20.23
CA ASP A 63 10.07 17.67 21.52
C ASP A 63 9.31 16.35 21.75
N ILE A 64 8.38 15.99 20.87
CA ILE A 64 7.57 14.78 21.01
C ILE A 64 8.26 13.52 20.45
N PRO A 65 8.83 13.51 19.23
CA PRO A 65 9.37 12.29 18.64
C PRO A 65 10.72 11.86 19.23
N GLY A 66 10.75 10.67 19.84
CA GLY A 66 12.00 9.96 20.15
C GLY A 66 12.45 9.05 19.00
N PHE A 67 13.22 9.58 18.04
CA PHE A 67 13.75 8.77 16.93
C PHE A 67 14.95 7.90 17.34
N CYS A 68 15.30 6.93 16.49
CA CYS A 68 16.38 5.96 16.70
C CYS A 68 16.20 5.08 17.96
N LYS A 69 14.95 4.96 18.42
CA LYS A 69 14.55 4.08 19.52
C LYS A 69 13.89 2.82 18.97
N ARG A 70 14.42 1.65 19.34
CA ARG A 70 13.81 0.35 19.05
C ARG A 70 13.48 -0.32 20.38
N VAL A 71 12.21 -0.65 20.60
CA VAL A 71 11.79 -1.41 21.78
C VAL A 71 12.45 -2.79 21.73
N ALA A 72 13.10 -3.16 22.83
CA ALA A 72 13.76 -4.44 23.01
C ALA A 72 12.96 -5.34 23.95
N ASP A 73 12.33 -4.75 24.97
CA ASP A 73 11.49 -5.45 25.94
C ASP A 73 10.48 -4.50 26.59
N GLU A 74 9.48 -5.06 27.27
CA GLU A 74 8.50 -4.31 28.05
C GLU A 74 8.11 -5.04 29.35
N SER A 75 7.81 -4.28 30.40
CA SER A 75 7.31 -4.84 31.67
C SER A 75 6.19 -3.99 32.26
N ASP A 76 5.29 -4.62 33.00
CA ASP A 76 4.31 -3.94 33.84
C ASP A 76 4.86 -3.83 35.28
N ASP A 77 4.88 -2.62 35.82
CA ASP A 77 5.14 -2.34 37.23
C ASP A 77 3.98 -1.52 37.80
N GLN A 78 3.10 -2.18 38.56
CA GLN A 78 2.03 -1.55 39.33
C GLN A 78 1.07 -0.68 38.48
N GLY A 79 0.79 -1.11 37.24
CA GLY A 79 -0.08 -0.37 36.31
C GLY A 79 0.63 0.68 35.47
N LEU A 80 1.95 0.77 35.57
CA LEU A 80 2.80 1.51 34.64
C LEU A 80 3.53 0.53 33.72
N ILE A 81 3.61 0.86 32.44
CA ILE A 81 4.36 0.11 31.44
C ILE A 81 5.74 0.75 31.31
N ILE A 82 6.78 -0.07 31.44
CA ILE A 82 8.18 0.32 31.24
C ILE A 82 8.64 -0.27 29.90
N LEU A 83 9.09 0.59 29.00
CA LEU A 83 9.71 0.21 27.74
C LEU A 83 11.23 0.25 27.87
N TYR A 84 11.88 -0.86 27.51
CA TYR A 84 13.33 -0.97 27.42
C TYR A 84 13.75 -0.85 25.96
N PHE A 85 14.61 0.10 25.63
CA PHE A 85 15.09 0.32 24.28
C PHE A 85 16.45 -0.35 24.04
N ALA A 86 16.73 -0.69 22.78
CA ALA A 86 17.98 -1.33 22.36
C ALA A 86 19.24 -0.49 22.60
N ASP A 87 19.09 0.81 22.84
CA ASP A 87 20.18 1.73 23.23
C ASP A 87 20.36 1.82 24.75
N CYS A 88 19.77 0.89 25.50
CA CYS A 88 19.80 0.80 26.97
C CYS A 88 19.07 1.94 27.69
N THR A 89 18.32 2.78 27.00
CA THR A 89 17.43 3.77 27.63
C THR A 89 16.07 3.16 27.97
N THR A 90 15.33 3.80 28.89
CA THR A 90 14.00 3.35 29.32
C THR A 90 13.03 4.52 29.37
N VAL A 91 11.74 4.23 29.12
CA VAL A 91 10.64 5.19 29.31
C VAL A 91 9.50 4.48 30.03
N THR A 92 8.82 5.19 30.92
CA THR A 92 7.65 4.71 31.65
C THR A 92 6.41 5.46 31.19
N ALA A 93 5.29 4.77 30.99
CA ALA A 93 4.02 5.35 30.57
C ALA A 93 2.83 4.61 31.21
N GLU A 94 1.68 5.27 31.32
CA GLU A 94 0.42 4.64 31.78
C GLU A 94 -0.22 3.75 30.69
N ALA A 95 0.11 4.00 29.42
CA ALA A 95 -0.38 3.24 28.28
C ALA A 95 0.65 3.24 27.15
N VAL A 96 0.68 2.15 26.38
CA VAL A 96 1.52 2.00 25.18
C VAL A 96 0.64 1.65 23.98
N ILE A 97 0.91 2.30 22.84
CA ILE A 97 0.24 2.03 21.57
C ILE A 97 1.25 1.38 20.63
N GLY A 98 1.01 0.12 20.26
CA GLY A 98 1.80 -0.61 19.27
C GLY A 98 1.47 -0.19 17.84
N ALA A 99 2.22 0.79 17.31
CA ALA A 99 2.17 1.22 15.91
C ALA A 99 3.46 0.81 15.14
N ASP A 100 3.97 -0.38 15.43
CA ASP A 100 5.29 -0.90 15.06
C ASP A 100 5.26 -2.00 13.98
N ASP A 101 4.26 -1.90 13.09
CA ASP A 101 4.16 -2.62 11.81
C ASP A 101 4.02 -4.16 11.93
N VAL A 102 4.19 -4.85 10.80
CA VAL A 102 3.92 -6.28 10.62
C VAL A 102 4.80 -7.17 11.50
N LYS A 103 5.96 -6.69 11.94
CA LYS A 103 6.88 -7.39 12.87
C LYS A 103 6.89 -6.74 14.27
N SER A 104 5.71 -6.33 14.72
CA SER A 104 5.49 -5.70 16.02
C SER A 104 6.14 -6.45 17.18
N HIS A 105 6.79 -5.70 18.07
CA HIS A 105 7.27 -6.13 19.38
C HIS A 105 6.17 -6.07 20.44
N VAL A 106 5.17 -5.19 20.28
CA VAL A 106 4.06 -5.01 21.24
C VAL A 106 2.97 -6.10 21.07
N ARG A 107 2.82 -6.64 19.86
CA ARG A 107 1.77 -7.63 19.57
C ARG A 107 1.96 -8.99 20.29
N PRO A 108 3.16 -9.59 20.38
CA PRO A 108 3.35 -10.86 21.08
C PRO A 108 3.09 -10.84 22.60
N PRO A 109 3.53 -9.83 23.37
CA PRO A 109 3.13 -9.69 24.78
C PRO A 109 1.61 -9.57 24.95
N THR A 110 0.93 -8.88 24.04
CA THR A 110 -0.53 -8.69 24.08
C THR A 110 -1.32 -9.98 23.79
N LEU A 111 -0.90 -10.77 22.80
CA LEU A 111 -1.63 -11.96 22.32
C LEU A 111 -1.07 -13.31 22.83
N GLY A 112 0.09 -13.27 23.51
CA GLY A 112 0.87 -14.43 23.93
C GLY A 112 1.93 -14.85 22.92
N LEU A 113 3.18 -15.02 23.37
CA LEU A 113 4.33 -15.38 22.53
C LEU A 113 4.14 -16.67 21.72
N GLY A 114 3.45 -17.66 22.30
CA GLY A 114 3.16 -18.94 21.63
C GLY A 114 1.98 -18.90 20.66
N ASN A 115 1.26 -17.77 20.59
CA ASN A 115 0.12 -17.61 19.70
C ASN A 115 0.62 -17.28 18.28
N ARG A 116 0.24 -18.10 17.30
CA ARG A 116 0.59 -17.88 15.89
C ARG A 116 0.10 -16.52 15.37
N GLU A 117 -1.06 -16.04 15.85
CA GLU A 117 -1.64 -14.76 15.44
C GLU A 117 -0.85 -13.54 15.92
N SER A 118 0.11 -13.74 16.85
CA SER A 118 1.05 -12.68 17.21
C SER A 118 2.13 -12.43 16.16
N HIS A 119 2.30 -13.36 15.21
CA HIS A 119 3.38 -13.33 14.22
C HIS A 119 2.86 -13.20 12.78
N ALA A 120 3.62 -12.49 11.96
CA ALA A 120 3.35 -12.44 10.53
C ALA A 120 3.58 -13.82 9.90
N CYS A 121 2.73 -14.22 8.95
CA CYS A 121 2.92 -15.44 8.18
C CYS A 121 2.97 -15.17 6.68
N TYR A 122 3.64 -16.06 5.95
CA TYR A 122 3.74 -15.97 4.50
C TYR A 122 2.39 -16.30 3.85
N SER A 123 1.93 -15.44 2.95
CA SER A 123 0.65 -15.60 2.25
C SER A 123 0.71 -16.55 1.05
N TYR A 124 1.86 -17.19 0.78
CA TYR A 124 2.11 -17.98 -0.43
C TYR A 124 2.01 -17.18 -1.74
N LYS A 125 2.14 -15.84 -1.67
CA LYS A 125 2.14 -14.94 -2.83
C LYS A 125 3.39 -14.08 -2.83
N CYS A 126 3.95 -13.84 -4.02
CA CYS A 126 5.03 -12.91 -4.26
C CYS A 126 4.58 -11.87 -5.29
N VAL A 127 5.05 -10.63 -5.16
CA VAL A 127 4.68 -9.53 -6.04
C VAL A 127 5.94 -8.93 -6.65
N TYR A 128 5.99 -8.87 -7.97
CA TYR A 128 6.98 -8.10 -8.71
C TYR A 128 6.44 -6.69 -8.92
N ARG A 129 7.28 -5.67 -8.66
CA ARG A 129 6.90 -4.27 -8.80
C ARG A 129 7.87 -3.59 -9.75
N GLY A 130 7.32 -2.83 -10.70
CA GLY A 130 8.08 -2.06 -11.67
C GLY A 130 7.40 -0.73 -11.95
N ARG A 131 8.15 0.20 -12.53
CA ARG A 131 7.63 1.45 -13.09
C ARG A 131 8.17 1.57 -14.51
N ARG A 132 7.36 2.09 -15.41
CA ARG A 132 7.72 2.39 -16.79
C ARG A 132 7.24 3.81 -17.10
N THR A 133 7.81 4.45 -18.10
CA THR A 133 7.24 5.72 -18.56
C THR A 133 5.96 5.44 -19.32
N ILE A 134 5.04 6.39 -19.33
CA ILE A 134 3.78 6.23 -20.04
C ILE A 134 4.01 5.99 -21.54
N GLU A 135 5.06 6.57 -22.15
CA GLU A 135 5.38 6.35 -23.56
C GLU A 135 5.72 4.89 -23.84
N ASN A 136 6.53 4.27 -22.97
CA ASN A 136 6.84 2.85 -23.09
C ASN A 136 5.62 1.98 -22.81
N ALA A 137 4.76 2.37 -21.86
CA ALA A 137 3.52 1.65 -21.59
C ALA A 137 2.56 1.73 -22.79
N ILE A 138 2.39 2.89 -23.42
CA ILE A 138 1.55 3.08 -24.62
C ILE A 138 2.09 2.28 -25.80
N ALA A 139 3.42 2.24 -25.98
CA ALA A 139 4.02 1.47 -27.07
C ALA A 139 3.73 -0.03 -26.98
N GLU A 140 3.65 -0.57 -25.75
CA GLU A 140 3.45 -2.01 -25.51
C GLU A 140 1.97 -2.39 -25.31
N LEU A 141 1.18 -1.53 -24.66
CA LEU A 141 -0.20 -1.82 -24.24
C LEU A 141 -1.25 -1.03 -25.03
N GLY A 142 -0.85 -0.02 -25.79
CA GLY A 142 -1.77 0.95 -26.37
C GLY A 142 -2.26 1.99 -25.36
N GLU A 143 -2.85 3.07 -25.88
CA GLU A 143 -3.18 4.26 -25.10
C GLU A 143 -4.25 4.01 -24.02
N ASP A 144 -5.31 3.27 -24.35
CA ASP A 144 -6.41 3.04 -23.41
C ASP A 144 -5.98 2.19 -22.20
N MET A 145 -5.19 1.13 -22.40
CA MET A 145 -4.74 0.28 -21.29
C MET A 145 -3.66 0.98 -20.44
N ALA A 146 -2.75 1.72 -21.08
CA ALA A 146 -1.70 2.44 -20.37
C ALA A 146 -2.22 3.61 -19.52
N ALA A 147 -3.28 4.30 -19.98
CA ALA A 147 -3.84 5.48 -19.32
C ALA A 147 -4.83 5.16 -18.20
N ASN A 148 -5.12 3.89 -17.94
CA ASN A 148 -6.16 3.47 -17.01
C ASN A 148 -5.66 2.46 -15.98
N THR A 149 -6.46 2.28 -14.92
CA THR A 149 -6.18 1.26 -13.91
C THR A 149 -6.85 -0.06 -14.30
N GLU A 150 -6.03 -1.09 -14.50
CA GLU A 150 -6.46 -2.39 -14.98
C GLU A 150 -5.96 -3.52 -14.09
N MET A 151 -6.77 -4.57 -13.98
CA MET A 151 -6.41 -5.81 -13.33
C MET A 151 -6.54 -6.96 -14.34
N HIS A 152 -5.41 -7.45 -14.82
CA HIS A 152 -5.34 -8.61 -15.70
C HIS A 152 -5.37 -9.88 -14.85
N LEU A 153 -6.42 -10.69 -14.99
CA LEU A 153 -6.65 -11.89 -14.19
C LEU A 153 -6.17 -13.16 -14.91
N GLY A 154 -5.39 -13.97 -14.22
CA GLY A 154 -5.02 -15.31 -14.66
C GLY A 154 -5.25 -16.34 -13.56
N LEU A 155 -5.07 -17.62 -13.88
CA LEU A 155 -5.04 -18.68 -12.89
C LEU A 155 -3.85 -18.47 -11.96
N ASP A 156 -4.11 -18.43 -10.66
CA ASP A 156 -3.12 -18.26 -9.58
C ASP A 156 -2.26 -16.98 -9.62
N GLY A 157 -2.59 -16.02 -10.49
CA GLY A 157 -1.84 -14.79 -10.65
C GLY A 157 -2.68 -13.64 -11.21
N HIS A 158 -2.26 -12.42 -10.93
CA HIS A 158 -2.83 -11.23 -11.56
C HIS A 158 -1.76 -10.14 -11.71
N VAL A 159 -1.97 -9.25 -12.67
CA VAL A 159 -1.14 -8.06 -12.89
C VAL A 159 -2.03 -6.83 -12.73
N ILE A 160 -1.57 -5.87 -11.94
CA ILE A 160 -2.24 -4.58 -11.78
C ILE A 160 -1.37 -3.51 -12.43
N THR A 161 -1.96 -2.73 -13.32
CA THR A 161 -1.37 -1.53 -13.90
C THR A 161 -2.18 -0.33 -13.45
N LEU A 162 -1.49 0.76 -13.16
CA LEU A 162 -2.13 2.03 -12.88
C LEU A 162 -1.18 3.17 -13.24
N PRO A 163 -1.66 4.24 -13.88
CA PRO A 163 -0.88 5.44 -14.06
C PRO A 163 -0.63 6.14 -12.72
N VAL A 164 0.59 6.62 -12.53
CA VAL A 164 1.02 7.43 -11.39
C VAL A 164 1.72 8.70 -11.88
N ASP A 165 2.04 9.61 -10.96
CA ASP A 165 2.71 10.88 -11.28
C ASP A 165 1.97 11.69 -12.36
N GLU A 166 0.67 11.88 -12.17
CA GLU A 166 -0.21 12.59 -13.12
C GLU A 166 -0.25 11.93 -14.52
N GLY A 167 -0.05 10.61 -14.60
CA GLY A 167 -0.10 9.86 -15.85
C GLY A 167 1.21 9.85 -16.65
N LYS A 168 2.34 10.19 -16.01
CA LYS A 168 3.67 10.15 -16.63
C LYS A 168 4.37 8.79 -16.45
N LEU A 169 3.92 8.00 -15.48
CA LEU A 169 4.55 6.75 -15.04
C LEU A 169 3.52 5.65 -14.78
#